data_AF-A0A524HSV8-F1
#
_entry.id   AF-A0A524HSV8-F1
#
_cell.length_a   1.000
_cell.length_b   1.000
_cell.length_c   1.000
_cell.angle_alpha   90.00
_cell.angle_beta   90.00
_cell.angle_gamma   90.00
#
_symmetry.space_group_name_H-M   'P 1'
#
loop_
_entity.id
_entity.type
_entity.pdbx_description
1 polymer ?
#
loop_
_entity_poly.entity_id
_entity_poly.type
_entity_poly.pdbx_seq_one_letter_code
_entity_poly.pdbx_strand_id
1 'polypeptide(L)'
;MNRLQVLLGVVGLVVMPTVVSGQVVIEEYEPTSGLLRIGPESDRAIELTDKGYTLILPAEGTTAGLAVFFDGWRVAVSEGMPPAGTFDHEALSRGVGILRLTTGNPLDFYFDDATLRSVADRIQRVLTSHQLDRMPLYFAGLSLGGTRALKLTVFLKQHPGEFWIAPAAVAVVDAPLDMARLWRAEQRAIQRAFNPTAADEGRWVSYLLETNLGGTPDQQLDRYVQYSPFTYSAPGGRGGNAVFLRDVSIRAYHEPDVDWWIEQRRKDFYGMNSIDLAALINELKLQGNGRAELITTYRARDGVGEGSSPHTWSFVDNADLVEWFLAQPVATGDADTRPVTAEVKAACAAIDSIVRGVTGWAVDRFDGKVFDDPTRSWRRGCRVVTSGPTAALDEANDPAERLRTRLAALGWTEVLDYSADGPGTTAYAFRTGQVLCVASAGAPSYLADDGEIVVAERYEVDAGCFLDPTP
;
A
#
# COMPACT_ATOMS: atom_id res chain seq x y z
N MET A 1 7.38 -55.57 20.09
CA MET A 1 6.61 -55.39 18.85
C MET A 1 5.49 -54.40 19.11
N ASN A 2 5.64 -53.16 18.66
CA ASN A 2 4.58 -52.33 18.07
C ASN A 2 5.16 -50.94 17.78
N ARG A 3 5.50 -50.71 16.51
CA ARG A 3 5.80 -49.40 15.94
C ARG A 3 4.46 -48.73 15.66
N LEU A 4 4.18 -47.60 16.28
CA LEU A 4 3.08 -46.72 15.91
C LEU A 4 3.65 -45.71 14.89
N GLN A 5 3.25 -45.86 13.63
CA GLN A 5 3.60 -44.92 12.56
C GLN A 5 2.81 -43.62 12.76
N VAL A 6 3.53 -42.51 12.86
CA VAL A 6 2.98 -41.16 12.74
C VAL A 6 2.76 -40.89 11.25
N LEU A 7 1.50 -40.74 10.85
CA LEU A 7 1.15 -40.26 9.51
C LEU A 7 1.16 -38.72 9.55
N LEU A 8 2.19 -38.09 8.99
CA LEU A 8 2.14 -36.68 8.64
C LEU A 8 1.22 -36.52 7.43
N GLY A 9 0.02 -35.99 7.64
CA GLY A 9 -0.83 -35.50 6.56
C GLY A 9 -0.34 -34.12 6.13
N VAL A 10 0.36 -34.04 4.99
CA VAL A 10 0.58 -32.78 4.28
C VAL A 10 -0.74 -32.41 3.62
N VAL A 11 -1.47 -31.45 4.18
CA VAL A 11 -2.61 -30.82 3.51
C VAL A 11 -2.03 -29.86 2.47
N GLY A 12 -1.89 -30.33 1.24
CA GLY A 12 -1.62 -29.46 0.10
C GLY A 12 -2.88 -28.66 -0.22
N LEU A 13 -2.82 -27.34 -0.01
CA LEU A 13 -3.84 -26.40 -0.48
C LEU A 13 -3.82 -26.41 -2.02
N VAL A 14 -4.81 -27.04 -2.64
CA VAL A 14 -4.99 -27.02 -4.10
C VAL A 14 -5.77 -25.76 -4.46
N VAL A 15 -5.07 -24.74 -4.95
CA VAL A 15 -5.69 -23.55 -5.55
C VAL A 15 -6.06 -23.89 -6.99
N MET A 16 -7.36 -24.10 -7.25
CA MET A 16 -7.88 -24.27 -8.62
C MET A 16 -8.62 -22.98 -9.00
N PRO A 17 -8.16 -22.22 -10.00
CA PRO A 17 -8.92 -21.09 -10.51
C PRO A 17 -10.19 -21.60 -11.17
N THR A 18 -11.35 -21.22 -10.63
CA THR A 18 -12.64 -21.44 -11.30
C THR A 18 -12.84 -20.33 -12.31
N VAL A 19 -12.71 -20.66 -13.60
CA VAL A 19 -13.12 -19.76 -14.68
C VAL A 19 -14.63 -19.83 -14.76
N VAL A 20 -15.32 -18.81 -14.24
CA VAL A 20 -16.78 -18.74 -14.26
C VAL A 20 -17.19 -17.59 -15.15
N SER A 21 -17.87 -17.91 -16.25
CA SER A 21 -18.48 -17.01 -17.24
C SER A 21 -17.97 -15.55 -17.19
N GLY A 22 -16.79 -15.33 -17.76
CA GLY A 22 -16.17 -14.01 -17.88
C GLY A 22 -15.12 -13.76 -16.82
N GLN A 23 -15.48 -13.50 -15.58
CA GLN A 23 -14.57 -13.00 -14.54
C GLN A 23 -13.66 -14.09 -13.92
N VAL A 24 -12.48 -13.67 -13.44
CA VAL A 24 -11.57 -14.56 -12.70
C VAL A 24 -11.71 -14.27 -11.20
N VAL A 25 -12.23 -15.25 -10.46
CA VAL A 25 -12.36 -15.20 -8.99
C VAL A 25 -11.30 -16.09 -8.36
N ILE A 26 -10.51 -15.53 -7.45
CA ILE A 26 -9.42 -16.21 -6.76
C ILE A 26 -9.64 -16.00 -5.27
N GLU A 27 -9.73 -17.08 -4.51
CA GLU A 27 -9.96 -17.03 -3.07
C GLU A 27 -8.89 -17.82 -2.33
N GLU A 28 -8.34 -17.22 -1.28
CA GLU A 28 -7.38 -17.86 -0.38
C GLU A 28 -7.74 -17.49 1.06
N TYR A 29 -8.28 -18.46 1.78
CA TYR A 29 -8.74 -18.29 3.14
C TYR A 29 -8.15 -19.36 4.06
N GLU A 30 -7.66 -18.90 5.20
CA GLU A 30 -7.28 -19.72 6.35
C GLU A 30 -8.44 -19.67 7.36
N PRO A 31 -9.08 -20.82 7.66
CA PRO A 31 -10.10 -20.87 8.70
C PRO A 31 -9.48 -20.46 10.04
N THR A 32 -10.12 -19.51 10.73
CA THR A 32 -9.72 -19.15 12.10
C THR A 32 -10.75 -19.69 13.07
N SER A 33 -10.30 -20.26 14.19
CA SER A 33 -11.18 -20.74 15.26
C SER A 33 -10.90 -19.98 16.55
N GLY A 34 -11.94 -19.77 17.35
CA GLY A 34 -11.85 -19.05 18.62
C GLY A 34 -12.95 -18.01 18.77
N LEU A 35 -12.93 -17.34 19.92
CA LEU A 35 -13.90 -16.33 20.30
C LEU A 35 -13.22 -14.99 20.50
N LEU A 36 -13.73 -13.95 19.85
CA LEU A 36 -13.42 -12.56 20.14
C LEU A 36 -14.30 -12.09 21.29
N ARG A 37 -13.69 -11.75 22.43
CA ARG A 37 -14.40 -11.17 23.56
C ARG A 37 -14.80 -9.73 23.25
N ILE A 38 -16.08 -9.42 23.41
CA ILE A 38 -16.69 -8.12 23.07
C ILE A 38 -17.41 -7.47 24.28
N GLY A 39 -17.06 -7.90 25.49
CA GLY A 39 -17.55 -7.32 26.74
C GLY A 39 -16.84 -7.88 27.98
N PRO A 40 -17.08 -7.24 29.14
CA PRO A 40 -16.50 -7.67 30.41
C PRO A 40 -17.05 -9.01 30.89
N GLU A 41 -18.21 -9.45 30.41
CA GLU A 41 -18.76 -10.77 30.70
C GLU A 41 -17.99 -11.84 29.90
N SER A 42 -17.78 -13.02 30.51
CA SER A 42 -16.98 -14.10 29.90
C SER A 42 -17.66 -14.78 28.71
N ASP A 43 -18.98 -14.74 28.67
CA ASP A 43 -19.84 -15.29 27.61
C ASP A 43 -20.16 -14.27 26.51
N ARG A 44 -19.84 -12.99 26.72
CA ARG A 44 -20.01 -11.92 25.73
C ARG A 44 -18.87 -11.96 24.71
N ALA A 45 -19.00 -12.85 23.75
CA ALA A 45 -18.03 -13.05 22.68
C ALA A 45 -18.71 -13.41 21.35
N ILE A 46 -17.99 -13.19 20.24
CA ILE A 46 -18.40 -13.59 18.89
C ILE A 46 -17.33 -14.49 18.27
N GLU A 47 -17.72 -15.32 17.30
CA GLU A 47 -16.78 -16.21 16.61
C GLU A 47 -15.80 -15.41 15.74
N LEU A 48 -14.55 -15.87 15.72
CA LEU A 48 -13.61 -15.47 14.67
C LEU A 48 -14.08 -16.01 13.32
N THR A 49 -13.65 -15.36 12.24
CA THR A 49 -14.03 -15.70 10.87
C THR A 49 -12.81 -16.07 10.03
N ASP A 50 -13.02 -16.41 8.76
CA ASP A 50 -11.94 -16.75 7.85
C ASP A 50 -11.01 -15.56 7.66
N LYS A 51 -9.70 -15.81 7.70
CA LYS A 51 -8.66 -14.83 7.43
C LYS A 51 -8.16 -15.06 6.01
N GLY A 52 -8.23 -14.05 5.15
CA GLY A 52 -7.86 -14.27 3.76
C GLY A 52 -8.26 -13.15 2.83
N TYR A 53 -8.45 -13.51 1.57
CA TYR A 53 -8.90 -12.60 0.54
C TYR A 53 -9.74 -13.27 -0.54
N THR A 54 -10.57 -12.45 -1.18
CA THR A 54 -11.16 -12.72 -2.49
C THR A 54 -10.67 -11.67 -3.47
N LEU A 55 -10.02 -12.11 -4.55
CA LEU A 55 -9.60 -11.29 -5.68
C LEU A 55 -10.53 -11.57 -6.86
N ILE A 56 -11.12 -10.52 -7.42
CA ILE A 56 -12.03 -10.57 -8.56
C ILE A 56 -11.41 -9.72 -9.67
N LEU A 57 -11.08 -10.34 -10.80
CA LEU A 57 -10.50 -9.67 -11.94
C LEU A 57 -11.48 -9.64 -13.12
N PRO A 58 -11.43 -8.57 -13.94
CA PRO A 58 -12.23 -8.48 -15.16
C PRO A 58 -11.88 -9.61 -16.15
N ALA A 59 -12.87 -9.95 -16.98
CA ALA A 59 -12.82 -11.11 -17.87
C ALA A 59 -11.79 -11.02 -19.00
N GLU A 60 -11.65 -9.83 -19.56
CA GLU A 60 -10.84 -9.55 -20.74
C GLU A 60 -10.17 -8.17 -20.55
N GLY A 61 -8.95 -8.04 -21.07
CA GLY A 61 -8.21 -6.78 -21.07
C GLY A 61 -7.22 -6.61 -19.92
N THR A 62 -6.54 -5.46 -19.93
CA THR A 62 -5.58 -5.08 -18.89
C THR A 62 -6.34 -4.44 -17.73
N THR A 63 -6.15 -4.95 -16.52
CA THR A 63 -6.64 -4.31 -15.30
C THR A 63 -6.15 -2.86 -15.27
N ALA A 64 -7.05 -1.89 -15.12
CA ALA A 64 -6.73 -0.47 -15.07
C ALA A 64 -6.41 0.01 -13.64
N GLY A 65 -6.84 -0.75 -12.63
CA GLY A 65 -6.60 -0.49 -11.21
C GLY A 65 -7.22 -1.56 -10.34
N LEU A 66 -6.97 -1.49 -9.03
CA LEU A 66 -7.49 -2.45 -8.05
C LEU A 66 -8.18 -1.72 -6.90
N ALA A 67 -9.50 -1.91 -6.78
CA ALA A 67 -10.26 -1.50 -5.61
C ALA A 67 -10.02 -2.47 -4.46
N VAL A 68 -9.64 -1.98 -3.28
CA VAL A 68 -9.30 -2.79 -2.10
C VAL A 68 -10.27 -2.47 -0.96
N PHE A 69 -11.01 -3.48 -0.51
CA PHE A 69 -11.97 -3.41 0.59
C PHE A 69 -11.47 -4.18 1.82
N PHE A 70 -11.75 -3.63 3.00
CA PHE A 70 -11.32 -4.16 4.30
C PHE A 70 -12.51 -4.68 5.10
N ASP A 71 -13.02 -5.82 4.67
CA ASP A 71 -14.28 -6.38 5.13
C ASP A 71 -14.14 -7.08 6.50
N GLY A 72 -15.21 -7.06 7.30
CA GLY A 72 -15.27 -7.83 8.56
C GLY A 72 -15.47 -9.33 8.32
N TRP A 73 -16.13 -9.70 7.24
CA TRP A 73 -16.45 -11.09 6.90
C TRP A 73 -16.18 -11.34 5.43
N ARG A 74 -15.97 -12.62 5.09
CA ARG A 74 -15.91 -13.03 3.68
C ARG A 74 -17.24 -12.70 3.01
N VAL A 75 -17.17 -11.96 1.92
CA VAL A 75 -18.34 -11.62 1.10
C VAL A 75 -18.52 -12.73 0.06
N ALA A 76 -19.74 -13.23 -0.05
CA ALA A 76 -20.07 -14.20 -1.09
C ALA A 76 -19.99 -13.53 -2.47
N VAL A 77 -19.21 -14.10 -3.37
CA VAL A 77 -19.08 -13.62 -4.75
C VAL A 77 -19.96 -14.50 -5.65
N SER A 78 -20.78 -13.85 -6.48
CA SER A 78 -21.62 -14.57 -7.45
C SER A 78 -20.79 -15.12 -8.60
N GLU A 79 -21.22 -16.28 -9.12
CA GLU A 79 -20.62 -16.93 -10.28
C GLU A 79 -20.72 -16.10 -11.59
N GLY A 80 -21.54 -15.05 -11.64
CA GLY A 80 -21.65 -14.14 -12.78
C GLY A 80 -21.44 -12.67 -12.40
N MET A 81 -21.46 -11.82 -13.43
CA MET A 81 -21.41 -10.36 -13.28
C MET A 81 -22.54 -9.90 -12.34
N PRO A 82 -22.22 -9.12 -11.29
CA PRO A 82 -23.22 -8.57 -10.38
C PRO A 82 -24.23 -7.65 -11.11
N PRO A 83 -25.39 -7.36 -10.50
CA PRO A 83 -26.37 -6.43 -11.08
C PRO A 83 -25.77 -5.06 -11.39
N ALA A 84 -26.21 -4.45 -12.50
CA ALA A 84 -25.83 -3.09 -12.88
C ALA A 84 -26.12 -2.09 -11.75
N GLY A 85 -25.25 -1.10 -11.56
CA GLY A 85 -25.33 -0.13 -10.47
C GLY A 85 -24.69 -0.61 -9.15
N THR A 86 -24.36 -1.89 -8.98
CA THR A 86 -23.53 -2.34 -7.86
C THR A 86 -22.07 -1.93 -8.06
N PHE A 87 -21.33 -1.68 -6.97
CA PHE A 87 -19.91 -1.34 -7.07
C PHE A 87 -19.13 -2.37 -7.89
N ASP A 88 -19.34 -3.66 -7.60
CA ASP A 88 -18.61 -4.73 -8.27
C ASP A 88 -18.87 -4.75 -9.78
N HIS A 89 -20.13 -4.51 -10.21
CA HIS A 89 -20.45 -4.36 -11.63
C HIS A 89 -19.76 -3.14 -12.26
N GLU A 90 -19.89 -1.96 -11.65
CA GLU A 90 -19.35 -0.72 -12.20
C GLU A 90 -17.82 -0.75 -12.29
N ALA A 91 -17.16 -1.38 -11.32
CA ALA A 91 -15.72 -1.58 -11.29
C ALA A 91 -15.26 -2.56 -12.38
N LEU A 92 -15.82 -3.77 -12.40
CA LEU A 92 -15.39 -4.83 -13.33
C LEU A 92 -15.68 -4.47 -14.79
N SER A 93 -16.82 -3.82 -15.07
CA SER A 93 -17.16 -3.35 -16.42
C SER A 93 -16.21 -2.27 -16.96
N ARG A 94 -15.47 -1.58 -16.08
CA ARG A 94 -14.47 -0.55 -16.43
C ARG A 94 -13.03 -1.02 -16.25
N GLY A 95 -12.82 -2.33 -16.09
CA GLY A 95 -11.49 -2.93 -15.95
C GLY A 95 -10.82 -2.69 -14.59
N VAL A 96 -11.58 -2.30 -13.56
CA VAL A 96 -11.07 -2.20 -12.18
C VAL A 96 -11.32 -3.53 -11.47
N GLY A 97 -10.23 -4.21 -11.09
CA GLY A 97 -10.31 -5.41 -10.27
C GLY A 97 -10.71 -5.09 -8.82
N ILE A 98 -11.08 -6.10 -8.05
CA ILE A 98 -11.54 -5.95 -6.67
C ILE A 98 -10.81 -6.93 -5.77
N LEU A 99 -10.21 -6.44 -4.69
CA LEU A 99 -9.58 -7.23 -3.65
C LEU A 99 -10.32 -6.99 -2.32
N ARG A 100 -10.97 -8.02 -1.80
CA ARG A 100 -11.64 -8.01 -0.50
C ARG A 100 -10.79 -8.75 0.52
N LEU A 101 -10.45 -8.11 1.63
CA LEU A 101 -9.57 -8.66 2.67
C LEU A 101 -10.29 -8.84 3.99
N THR A 102 -9.97 -9.92 4.71
CA THR A 102 -10.39 -10.15 6.09
C THR A 102 -9.20 -10.54 6.97
N THR A 103 -9.18 -10.12 8.23
CA THR A 103 -8.12 -10.49 9.19
C THR A 103 -8.45 -11.74 10.01
N GLY A 104 -9.67 -12.26 9.88
CA GLY A 104 -10.25 -13.29 10.75
C GLY A 104 -10.85 -12.73 12.04
N ASN A 105 -10.60 -11.47 12.37
CA ASN A 105 -11.33 -10.73 13.40
C ASN A 105 -12.41 -9.86 12.74
N PRO A 106 -13.72 -10.18 12.91
CA PRO A 106 -14.76 -9.43 12.22
C PRO A 106 -14.91 -7.98 12.69
N LEU A 107 -14.55 -7.72 13.94
CA LEU A 107 -14.56 -6.40 14.56
C LEU A 107 -13.12 -5.89 14.76
N ASP A 108 -12.25 -6.14 13.79
CA ASP A 108 -10.88 -5.66 13.87
C ASP A 108 -10.82 -4.14 13.66
N PHE A 109 -10.48 -3.40 14.71
CA PHE A 109 -10.26 -1.96 14.67
C PHE A 109 -8.81 -1.61 14.28
N TYR A 110 -7.99 -2.60 13.92
CA TYR A 110 -6.56 -2.44 13.62
C TYR A 110 -5.82 -1.74 14.76
N PHE A 111 -6.06 -2.16 16.00
CA PHE A 111 -5.41 -1.57 17.19
C PHE A 111 -3.89 -1.77 17.21
N ASP A 112 -3.40 -2.82 16.53
CA ASP A 112 -2.00 -3.24 16.56
C ASP A 112 -1.33 -3.12 15.18
N ASP A 113 -0.12 -2.56 15.18
CA ASP A 113 0.72 -2.41 13.99
C ASP A 113 1.07 -3.75 13.36
N ALA A 114 1.16 -4.84 14.13
CA ALA A 114 1.41 -6.17 13.56
C ALA A 114 0.26 -6.62 12.66
N THR A 115 -0.98 -6.22 12.97
CA THR A 115 -2.15 -6.49 12.13
C THR A 115 -2.09 -5.68 10.85
N LEU A 116 -1.81 -4.37 10.95
CA LEU A 116 -1.66 -3.48 9.79
C LEU A 116 -0.54 -3.95 8.84
N ARG A 117 0.61 -4.36 9.40
CA ARG A 117 1.71 -4.99 8.67
C ARG A 117 1.29 -6.28 7.99
N SER A 118 0.59 -7.16 8.69
CA SER A 118 0.09 -8.42 8.10
C SER A 118 -0.87 -8.18 6.94
N VAL A 119 -1.73 -7.15 7.03
CA VAL A 119 -2.63 -6.74 5.95
C VAL A 119 -1.83 -6.17 4.77
N ALA A 120 -0.89 -5.27 5.02
CA ALA A 120 -0.02 -4.71 3.98
C ALA A 120 0.79 -5.77 3.26
N ASP A 121 1.42 -6.71 3.98
CA ASP A 121 2.17 -7.83 3.42
C ASP A 121 1.27 -8.75 2.59
N ARG A 122 0.03 -8.99 3.02
CA ARG A 122 -0.94 -9.78 2.25
C ARG A 122 -1.28 -9.08 0.94
N ILE A 123 -1.54 -7.78 0.95
CA ILE A 123 -1.78 -7.01 -0.28
C ILE A 123 -0.59 -7.15 -1.22
N GLN A 124 0.64 -6.91 -0.74
CA GLN A 124 1.84 -7.03 -1.58
C GLN A 124 1.99 -8.43 -2.18
N ARG A 125 1.78 -9.49 -1.38
CA ARG A 125 1.83 -10.87 -1.88
C ARG A 125 0.79 -11.12 -2.97
N VAL A 126 -0.46 -10.72 -2.75
CA VAL A 126 -1.53 -10.87 -3.76
C VAL A 126 -1.15 -10.14 -5.04
N LEU A 127 -0.69 -8.90 -4.94
CA LEU A 127 -0.30 -8.11 -6.11
C LEU A 127 0.84 -8.79 -6.88
N THR A 128 1.89 -9.25 -6.20
CA THR A 128 3.03 -9.91 -6.83
C THR A 128 2.68 -11.27 -7.43
N SER A 129 1.90 -12.08 -6.73
CA SER A 129 1.46 -13.40 -7.21
C SER A 129 0.58 -13.31 -8.46
N HIS A 130 -0.10 -12.18 -8.67
CA HIS A 130 -1.01 -11.97 -9.80
C HIS A 130 -0.53 -10.89 -10.78
N GLN A 131 0.73 -10.45 -10.69
CA GLN A 131 1.36 -9.47 -11.59
C GLN A 131 0.63 -8.11 -11.63
N LEU A 132 0.07 -7.69 -10.50
CA LEU A 132 -0.67 -6.44 -10.31
C LEU A 132 0.18 -5.33 -9.67
N ASP A 133 1.50 -5.50 -9.56
CA ASP A 133 2.42 -4.60 -8.82
C ASP A 133 2.52 -3.18 -9.38
N ARG A 134 1.97 -2.94 -10.58
CA ARG A 134 1.98 -1.64 -11.26
C ARG A 134 0.60 -0.99 -11.27
N MET A 135 -0.40 -1.62 -10.68
CA MET A 135 -1.77 -1.12 -10.70
C MET A 135 -1.98 -0.05 -9.63
N PRO A 136 -2.69 1.05 -9.95
CA PRO A 136 -3.15 1.97 -8.92
C PRO A 136 -4.07 1.23 -7.95
N LEU A 137 -3.88 1.47 -6.65
CA LEU A 137 -4.72 0.91 -5.60
C LEU A 137 -5.74 1.94 -5.15
N TYR A 138 -7.00 1.53 -5.05
CA TYR A 138 -8.11 2.36 -4.60
C TYR A 138 -8.69 1.77 -3.33
N PHE A 139 -8.39 2.37 -2.18
CA PHE A 139 -8.90 1.83 -0.91
C PHE A 139 -10.33 2.31 -0.68
N ALA A 140 -11.22 1.42 -0.24
CA ALA A 140 -12.63 1.73 -0.07
C ALA A 140 -13.23 1.02 1.14
N GLY A 141 -14.23 1.64 1.76
CA GLY A 141 -15.03 0.94 2.78
C GLY A 141 -16.15 1.77 3.42
N LEU A 142 -17.21 1.06 3.81
CA LEU A 142 -18.29 1.54 4.67
C LEU A 142 -17.90 1.41 6.14
N SER A 143 -18.30 2.36 6.97
CA SER A 143 -18.23 2.21 8.44
C SER A 143 -16.81 1.86 8.89
N LEU A 144 -16.64 0.82 9.71
CA LEU A 144 -15.36 0.30 10.15
C LEU A 144 -14.41 -0.07 8.98
N GLY A 145 -14.93 -0.50 7.82
CA GLY A 145 -14.14 -0.72 6.62
C GLY A 145 -13.47 0.56 6.10
N GLY A 146 -14.17 1.70 6.17
CA GLY A 146 -13.61 3.00 5.82
C GLY A 146 -12.58 3.48 6.85
N THR A 147 -12.84 3.24 8.14
CA THR A 147 -11.84 3.46 9.20
C THR A 147 -10.57 2.66 8.93
N ARG A 148 -10.69 1.36 8.64
CA ARG A 148 -9.58 0.46 8.30
C ARG A 148 -8.78 0.95 7.09
N ALA A 149 -9.47 1.40 6.04
CA ALA A 149 -8.85 1.95 4.83
C ALA A 149 -7.94 3.16 5.15
N LEU A 150 -8.45 4.13 5.91
CA LEU A 150 -7.66 5.29 6.31
C LEU A 150 -6.55 4.94 7.30
N LYS A 151 -6.81 4.03 8.25
CA LYS A 151 -5.79 3.56 9.19
C LYS A 151 -4.62 2.89 8.49
N LEU A 152 -4.88 2.01 7.53
CA LEU A 152 -3.84 1.41 6.72
C LEU A 152 -3.08 2.47 5.91
N THR A 153 -3.79 3.47 5.38
CA THR A 153 -3.16 4.57 4.65
C THR A 153 -2.22 5.38 5.55
N VAL A 154 -2.64 5.74 6.76
CA VAL A 154 -1.80 6.40 7.77
C VAL A 154 -0.57 5.56 8.10
N PHE A 155 -0.76 4.27 8.36
CA PHE A 155 0.32 3.32 8.67
C PHE A 155 1.35 3.24 7.54
N LEU A 156 0.91 3.05 6.29
CA LEU A 156 1.82 3.02 5.13
C LEU A 156 2.62 4.32 4.98
N LYS A 157 2.02 5.47 5.29
CA LYS A 157 2.69 6.79 5.26
C LYS A 157 3.68 7.00 6.42
N GLN A 158 3.45 6.36 7.57
CA GLN A 158 4.36 6.37 8.72
C GLN A 158 5.57 5.43 8.53
N HIS A 159 5.45 4.43 7.67
CA HIS A 159 6.48 3.43 7.39
C HIS A 159 7.02 3.50 5.94
N PRO A 160 7.53 4.66 5.49
CA PRO A 160 8.04 4.79 4.12
C PRO A 160 9.21 3.83 3.89
N GLY A 161 9.16 3.07 2.79
CA GLY A 161 10.20 2.13 2.39
C GLY A 161 10.08 0.72 2.96
N GLU A 162 9.22 0.48 3.95
CA GLU A 162 8.90 -0.88 4.42
C GLU A 162 7.89 -1.57 3.49
N PHE A 163 6.98 -0.79 2.91
CA PHE A 163 5.98 -1.24 1.96
C PHE A 163 6.09 -0.44 0.66
N TRP A 164 5.95 -1.10 -0.47
CA TRP A 164 5.94 -0.47 -1.79
C TRP A 164 4.53 -0.08 -2.26
N ILE A 165 3.50 -0.50 -1.54
CA ILE A 165 2.11 -0.13 -1.81
C ILE A 165 1.75 1.22 -1.22
N ALA A 166 0.97 1.99 -1.97
CA ALA A 166 0.29 3.19 -1.49
C ALA A 166 -1.02 3.35 -2.27
N PRO A 167 -2.12 3.78 -1.63
CA PRO A 167 -3.34 4.06 -2.36
C PRO A 167 -3.16 5.29 -3.24
N ALA A 168 -3.58 5.18 -4.50
CA ALA A 168 -3.78 6.32 -5.39
C ALA A 168 -4.94 7.19 -4.87
N ALA A 169 -5.96 6.55 -4.28
CA ALA A 169 -7.05 7.23 -3.61
C ALA A 169 -7.75 6.37 -2.56
N VAL A 170 -8.49 7.04 -1.68
CA VAL A 170 -9.28 6.41 -0.62
C VAL A 170 -10.71 6.96 -0.63
N ALA A 171 -11.69 6.07 -0.72
CA ALA A 171 -13.11 6.39 -0.53
C ALA A 171 -13.61 5.85 0.80
N VAL A 172 -14.25 6.70 1.61
CA VAL A 172 -14.84 6.30 2.89
C VAL A 172 -16.31 6.67 2.95
N VAL A 173 -17.15 5.73 3.37
CA VAL A 173 -18.61 5.91 3.43
C VAL A 173 -19.06 5.77 4.88
N ASP A 174 -19.64 6.84 5.42
CA ASP A 174 -20.16 6.94 6.80
C ASP A 174 -19.25 6.32 7.88
N ALA A 175 -17.94 6.48 7.74
CA ALA A 175 -16.92 5.87 8.59
C ALA A 175 -16.67 6.70 9.86
N PRO A 176 -16.64 6.10 11.07
CA PRO A 176 -16.18 6.79 12.26
C PRO A 176 -14.67 7.01 12.19
N LEU A 177 -14.20 8.25 12.35
CA LEU A 177 -12.78 8.56 12.26
C LEU A 177 -12.18 9.02 13.59
N ASP A 178 -12.97 9.69 14.43
CA ASP A 178 -12.56 10.15 15.77
C ASP A 178 -13.06 9.18 16.83
N MET A 179 -12.17 8.33 17.35
CA MET A 179 -12.58 7.34 18.35
C MET A 179 -12.92 7.95 19.71
N ALA A 180 -12.39 9.13 20.04
CA ALA A 180 -12.74 9.81 21.27
C ALA A 180 -14.18 10.33 21.19
N ARG A 181 -14.61 10.83 20.03
CA ARG A 181 -16.00 11.17 19.76
C ARG A 181 -16.86 9.90 19.70
N LEU A 182 -16.46 8.88 18.95
CA LEU A 182 -17.21 7.62 18.83
C LEU A 182 -17.50 7.04 20.22
N TRP A 183 -16.48 6.93 21.08
CA TRP A 183 -16.67 6.46 22.45
C TRP A 183 -17.73 7.26 23.20
N ARG A 184 -17.69 8.60 23.15
CA ARG A 184 -18.70 9.46 23.81
C ARG A 184 -20.09 9.32 23.19
N ALA A 185 -20.17 9.12 21.88
CA ALA A 185 -21.43 8.86 21.17
C ALA A 185 -22.05 7.53 21.61
N GLU A 186 -21.22 6.50 21.75
CA GLU A 186 -21.62 5.17 22.19
C GLU A 186 -22.03 5.13 23.67
N GLN A 187 -21.31 5.82 24.55
CA GLN A 187 -21.74 6.00 25.94
C GLN A 187 -23.12 6.66 26.03
N ARG A 188 -23.41 7.64 25.16
CA ARG A 188 -24.76 8.24 25.07
C ARG A 188 -25.79 7.27 24.52
N ALA A 189 -25.44 6.40 23.58
CA ALA A 189 -26.36 5.36 23.08
C ALA A 189 -26.74 4.37 24.20
N ILE A 190 -25.77 3.94 25.00
CA ILE A 190 -25.99 3.09 26.19
C ILE A 190 -26.92 3.77 27.18
N GLN A 191 -26.64 5.04 27.54
CA GLN A 191 -27.42 5.80 28.53
C GLN A 191 -28.86 6.04 28.07
N ARG A 192 -29.06 6.36 26.79
CA ARG A 192 -30.39 6.57 26.21
C ARG A 192 -31.22 5.29 26.22
N ALA A 193 -30.59 4.15 25.96
CA ALA A 193 -31.23 2.83 25.87
C ALA A 193 -32.49 2.79 24.96
N PHE A 194 -32.60 3.72 24.01
CA PHE A 194 -33.79 3.90 23.18
C PHE A 194 -33.90 2.82 22.09
N ASN A 195 -32.77 2.49 21.45
CA ASN A 195 -32.68 1.43 20.46
C ASN A 195 -31.77 0.31 21.01
N PRO A 196 -32.27 -0.92 21.21
CA PRO A 196 -31.50 -2.00 21.81
C PRO A 196 -30.23 -2.36 21.04
N THR A 197 -30.29 -2.37 19.70
CA THR A 197 -29.13 -2.67 18.84
C THR A 197 -28.04 -1.61 19.00
N ALA A 198 -28.40 -0.33 18.96
CA ALA A 198 -27.44 0.77 19.17
C ALA A 198 -26.87 0.80 20.60
N ALA A 199 -27.68 0.46 21.61
CA ALA A 199 -27.19 0.36 22.98
C ALA A 199 -26.24 -0.82 23.16
N ASP A 200 -26.48 -1.95 22.49
CA ASP A 200 -25.58 -3.09 22.51
C ASP A 200 -24.29 -2.84 21.73
N GLU A 201 -24.40 -2.16 20.58
CA GLU A 201 -23.26 -1.64 19.82
C GLU A 201 -22.37 -0.76 20.70
N GLY A 202 -22.97 0.20 21.40
CA GLY A 202 -22.21 1.07 22.26
C GLY A 202 -21.45 0.31 23.35
N ARG A 203 -22.03 -0.74 23.93
CA ARG A 203 -21.36 -1.56 24.94
C ARG A 203 -20.13 -2.26 24.38
N TRP A 204 -20.24 -2.94 23.23
CA TRP A 204 -19.09 -3.67 22.70
C TRP A 204 -18.04 -2.73 22.09
N VAL A 205 -18.44 -1.65 21.42
CA VAL A 205 -17.50 -0.66 20.85
C VAL A 205 -16.70 0.00 21.96
N SER A 206 -17.36 0.53 23.00
CA SER A 206 -16.66 1.15 24.13
C SER A 206 -15.75 0.16 24.85
N TYR A 207 -16.20 -1.09 25.05
CA TYR A 207 -15.36 -2.14 25.63
C TYR A 207 -14.10 -2.40 24.82
N LEU A 208 -14.21 -2.56 23.49
CA LEU A 208 -13.05 -2.79 22.62
C LEU A 208 -12.09 -1.59 22.62
N LEU A 209 -12.62 -0.36 22.53
CA LEU A 209 -11.80 0.86 22.60
C LEU A 209 -11.06 0.96 23.94
N GLU A 210 -11.76 0.83 25.06
CA GLU A 210 -11.15 0.95 26.38
C GLU A 210 -10.12 -0.15 26.65
N THR A 211 -10.41 -1.39 26.25
CA THR A 211 -9.51 -2.53 26.44
C THR A 211 -8.22 -2.37 25.65
N ASN A 212 -8.31 -1.94 24.39
CA ASN A 212 -7.15 -1.87 23.51
C ASN A 212 -6.38 -0.54 23.65
N LEU A 213 -7.05 0.55 24.01
CA LEU A 213 -6.42 1.85 24.23
C LEU A 213 -6.04 2.08 25.71
N GLY A 214 -6.40 1.15 26.60
CA GLY A 214 -5.99 1.17 28.01
C GLY A 214 -6.75 2.18 28.87
N GLY A 215 -8.00 2.51 28.51
CA GLY A 215 -8.88 3.40 29.26
C GLY A 215 -9.82 4.23 28.39
N THR A 216 -10.56 5.12 29.05
CA THR A 216 -11.47 6.09 28.41
C THR A 216 -10.69 7.22 27.70
N PRO A 217 -11.29 7.95 26.75
CA PRO A 217 -10.62 9.10 26.12
C PRO A 217 -10.26 10.23 27.09
N ASP A 218 -10.94 10.33 28.25
CA ASP A 218 -10.59 11.31 29.28
C ASP A 218 -9.32 10.91 30.06
N GLN A 219 -8.99 9.62 30.09
CA GLN A 219 -7.79 9.07 30.74
C GLN A 219 -6.62 8.90 29.76
N GLN A 220 -6.91 8.58 28.50
CA GLN A 220 -5.92 8.15 27.50
C GLN A 220 -6.05 8.93 26.17
N LEU A 221 -6.33 10.23 26.21
CA LEU A 221 -6.57 11.04 25.00
C LEU A 221 -5.48 10.86 23.94
N ASP A 222 -4.21 10.85 24.33
CA ASP A 222 -3.09 10.69 23.40
C ASP A 222 -3.15 9.37 22.63
N ARG A 223 -3.58 8.27 23.28
CA ARG A 223 -3.75 6.98 22.60
C ARG A 223 -4.91 6.98 21.62
N TYR A 224 -6.00 7.65 21.96
CA TYR A 224 -7.13 7.83 21.03
C TYR A 224 -6.72 8.69 19.82
N VAL A 225 -5.95 9.76 20.03
CA VAL A 225 -5.41 10.60 18.94
C VAL A 225 -4.43 9.83 18.06
N GLN A 226 -3.51 9.07 18.64
CA GLN A 226 -2.53 8.25 17.91
C GLN A 226 -3.21 7.13 17.11
N TYR A 227 -4.25 6.51 17.66
CA TYR A 227 -4.98 5.42 17.02
C TYR A 227 -5.88 5.89 15.86
N SER A 228 -6.56 7.03 16.03
CA SER A 228 -7.65 7.47 15.15
C SER A 228 -7.13 7.99 13.82
N PRO A 229 -7.78 7.71 12.67
CA PRO A 229 -7.46 8.37 11.41
C PRO A 229 -7.49 9.91 11.49
N PHE A 230 -8.44 10.43 12.28
CA PHE A 230 -8.62 11.86 12.51
C PHE A 230 -9.14 12.08 13.93
N THR A 231 -8.75 13.17 14.59
CA THR A 231 -9.35 13.56 15.88
C THR A 231 -9.52 15.07 15.94
N TYR A 232 -10.75 15.54 16.02
CA TYR A 232 -11.04 16.98 15.99
C TYR A 232 -10.42 17.70 17.19
N SER A 233 -10.46 17.05 18.37
CA SER A 233 -9.89 17.58 19.60
C SER A 233 -8.40 17.29 19.78
N ALA A 234 -7.69 16.87 18.73
CA ALA A 234 -6.26 16.58 18.83
C ALA A 234 -5.49 17.84 19.25
N PRO A 235 -4.51 17.72 20.18
CA PRO A 235 -3.62 18.83 20.50
C PRO A 235 -2.96 19.41 19.24
N GLY A 236 -2.86 20.73 19.17
CA GLY A 236 -2.36 21.45 17.99
C GLY A 236 -3.39 21.71 16.89
N GLY A 237 -4.62 21.17 17.01
CA GLY A 237 -5.78 21.58 16.21
C GLY A 237 -5.72 21.18 14.73
N ARG A 238 -4.90 20.19 14.36
CA ARG A 238 -4.70 19.72 12.97
C ARG A 238 -5.21 18.31 12.70
N GLY A 239 -6.13 17.81 13.52
CA GLY A 239 -6.75 16.50 13.28
C GLY A 239 -5.89 15.28 13.64
N GLY A 240 -4.73 15.44 14.29
CA GLY A 240 -3.84 14.33 14.64
C GLY A 240 -3.20 13.70 13.40
N ASN A 241 -3.60 12.46 13.06
CA ASN A 241 -3.06 11.70 11.93
C ASN A 241 -3.44 12.25 10.54
N ALA A 242 -4.27 13.30 10.45
CA ALA A 242 -4.60 13.96 9.19
C ALA A 242 -3.37 14.42 8.39
N VAL A 243 -2.25 14.73 9.06
CA VAL A 243 -0.99 15.11 8.42
C VAL A 243 -0.46 14.05 7.44
N PHE A 244 -0.73 12.77 7.69
CA PHE A 244 -0.31 11.66 6.83
C PHE A 244 -1.23 11.51 5.60
N LEU A 245 -2.39 12.15 5.62
CA LEU A 245 -3.43 12.06 4.60
C LEU A 245 -3.46 13.28 3.65
N ARG A 246 -2.70 14.34 3.96
CA ARG A 246 -2.73 15.62 3.22
C ARG A 246 -2.41 15.53 1.72
N ASP A 247 -1.66 14.51 1.31
CA ASP A 247 -1.26 14.31 -0.09
C ASP A 247 -2.04 13.18 -0.78
N VAL A 248 -3.01 12.57 -0.07
CA VAL A 248 -3.83 11.45 -0.57
C VAL A 248 -5.14 11.98 -1.14
N SER A 249 -5.55 11.52 -2.32
CA SER A 249 -6.89 11.80 -2.83
C SER A 249 -7.93 11.08 -1.96
N ILE A 250 -8.78 11.85 -1.28
CA ILE A 250 -9.76 11.30 -0.33
C ILE A 250 -11.15 11.79 -0.69
N ARG A 251 -12.06 10.86 -0.88
CA ARG A 251 -13.49 11.14 -1.06
C ARG A 251 -14.27 10.54 0.09
N ALA A 252 -14.89 11.41 0.89
CA ALA A 252 -15.78 10.99 1.97
C ALA A 252 -17.23 11.10 1.52
N TYR A 253 -18.05 10.12 1.88
CA TYR A 253 -19.48 10.07 1.60
C TYR A 253 -20.26 10.04 2.91
N HIS A 254 -21.28 10.89 3.02
CA HIS A 254 -22.19 10.85 4.15
C HIS A 254 -23.61 11.28 3.78
N GLU A 255 -24.58 10.70 4.48
CA GLU A 255 -25.97 11.13 4.42
C GLU A 255 -26.39 11.54 5.84
N PRO A 256 -26.23 12.83 6.22
CA PRO A 256 -26.39 13.25 7.60
C PRO A 256 -27.83 13.13 8.13
N ASP A 257 -28.85 13.02 7.26
CA ASP A 257 -30.31 12.84 7.52
C ASP A 257 -30.70 12.92 9.00
N VAL A 258 -30.54 14.12 9.58
CA VAL A 258 -30.52 14.28 11.05
C VAL A 258 -31.89 14.00 11.65
N ASP A 259 -32.95 14.28 10.89
CA ASP A 259 -34.32 14.00 11.27
C ASP A 259 -34.51 12.48 11.45
N TRP A 260 -34.01 11.66 10.51
CA TRP A 260 -34.03 10.21 10.67
C TRP A 260 -33.24 9.75 11.90
N TRP A 261 -32.04 10.30 12.14
CA TRP A 261 -31.23 9.92 13.31
C TRP A 261 -31.89 10.30 14.63
N ILE A 262 -32.56 11.45 14.71
CA ILE A 262 -33.35 11.86 15.87
C ILE A 262 -34.54 10.93 16.05
N GLU A 263 -35.31 10.68 14.99
CA GLU A 263 -36.54 9.88 15.02
C GLU A 263 -36.29 8.40 15.35
N GLN A 264 -35.27 7.80 14.75
CA GLN A 264 -35.05 6.34 14.75
C GLN A 264 -33.99 5.89 15.76
N ARG A 265 -33.09 6.79 16.17
CA ARG A 265 -31.95 6.48 17.06
C ARG A 265 -31.76 7.46 18.20
N ARG A 266 -32.51 8.57 18.24
CA ARG A 266 -32.32 9.68 19.19
C ARG A 266 -30.87 10.18 19.21
N LYS A 267 -30.20 10.14 18.05
CA LYS A 267 -28.84 10.67 17.83
C LYS A 267 -28.94 12.06 17.19
N ASP A 268 -28.04 12.95 17.59
CA ASP A 268 -27.81 14.26 16.98
C ASP A 268 -26.48 14.24 16.21
N PHE A 269 -26.04 15.38 15.67
CA PHE A 269 -24.76 15.48 14.93
C PHE A 269 -23.54 14.95 15.70
N TYR A 270 -23.49 15.08 17.04
CA TYR A 270 -22.38 14.56 17.83
C TYR A 270 -22.39 13.03 17.94
N GLY A 271 -23.56 12.42 17.73
CA GLY A 271 -23.73 10.97 17.64
C GLY A 271 -23.43 10.37 16.27
N MET A 272 -23.17 11.20 15.25
CA MET A 272 -23.02 10.76 13.85
C MET A 272 -21.57 10.84 13.37
N ASN A 273 -21.20 9.98 12.44
CA ASN A 273 -19.87 9.99 11.81
C ASN A 273 -19.70 11.16 10.83
N SER A 274 -20.82 11.77 10.41
CA SER A 274 -20.85 12.95 9.52
C SER A 274 -19.94 14.09 9.97
N ILE A 275 -19.82 14.35 11.28
CA ILE A 275 -18.95 15.43 11.76
C ILE A 275 -17.47 15.09 11.61
N ASP A 276 -17.09 13.82 11.76
CA ASP A 276 -15.72 13.36 11.58
C ASP A 276 -15.29 13.50 10.11
N LEU A 277 -16.16 13.07 9.19
CA LEU A 277 -15.92 13.12 7.75
C LEU A 277 -15.80 14.56 7.26
N ALA A 278 -16.75 15.43 7.65
CA ALA A 278 -16.70 16.84 7.28
C ALA A 278 -15.46 17.54 7.86
N ALA A 279 -15.10 17.24 9.11
CA ALA A 279 -13.93 17.83 9.75
C ALA A 279 -12.61 17.36 9.12
N LEU A 280 -12.45 16.07 8.80
CA LEU A 280 -11.28 15.57 8.09
C LEU A 280 -11.14 16.26 6.74
N ILE A 281 -12.18 16.26 5.90
CA ILE A 281 -12.10 16.86 4.56
C ILE A 281 -11.77 18.36 4.63
N ASN A 282 -12.39 19.08 5.57
CA ASN A 282 -12.08 20.49 5.77
C ASN A 282 -10.63 20.70 6.22
N GLU A 283 -10.13 19.90 7.16
CA GLU A 283 -8.74 19.97 7.61
C GLU A 283 -7.75 19.68 6.47
N LEU A 284 -8.02 18.65 5.64
CA LEU A 284 -7.18 18.34 4.48
C LEU A 284 -7.15 19.50 3.48
N LYS A 285 -8.30 20.14 3.23
CA LYS A 285 -8.36 21.35 2.37
C LYS A 285 -7.57 22.51 2.95
N LEU A 286 -7.65 22.75 4.27
CA LEU A 286 -6.84 23.76 4.96
C LEU A 286 -5.34 23.46 4.87
N GLN A 287 -4.95 22.19 4.80
CA GLN A 287 -3.57 21.74 4.57
C GLN A 287 -3.15 21.75 3.09
N GLY A 288 -3.99 22.23 2.17
CA GLY A 288 -3.69 22.38 0.75
C GLY A 288 -4.07 21.19 -0.13
N ASN A 289 -4.78 20.19 0.41
CA ASN A 289 -5.25 19.05 -0.37
C ASN A 289 -6.45 19.43 -1.25
N GLY A 290 -6.18 19.84 -2.48
CA GLY A 290 -7.21 20.12 -3.48
C GLY A 290 -8.01 18.89 -3.95
N ARG A 291 -7.55 17.67 -3.64
CA ARG A 291 -8.18 16.39 -4.03
C ARG A 291 -8.97 15.74 -2.90
N ALA A 292 -9.15 16.42 -1.77
CA ALA A 292 -10.06 16.01 -0.72
C ALA A 292 -11.47 16.52 -1.01
N GLU A 293 -12.48 15.65 -1.04
CA GLU A 293 -13.87 16.03 -1.26
C GLU A 293 -14.85 15.28 -0.35
N LEU A 294 -15.94 15.97 -0.02
CA LEU A 294 -17.06 15.44 0.76
C LEU A 294 -18.28 15.42 -0.14
N ILE A 295 -18.84 14.24 -0.36
CA ILE A 295 -20.10 14.04 -1.05
C ILE A 295 -21.19 13.91 0.00
N THR A 296 -21.99 14.96 0.13
CA THR A 296 -23.16 15.00 1.01
C THR A 296 -24.39 14.65 0.20
N THR A 297 -25.10 13.61 0.63
CA THR A 297 -26.37 13.20 0.04
C THR A 297 -27.53 13.50 0.99
N TYR A 298 -28.75 13.46 0.47
CA TYR A 298 -29.97 13.57 1.26
C TYR A 298 -31.05 12.69 0.66
N ARG A 299 -31.49 11.67 1.42
CA ARG A 299 -32.52 10.71 1.02
C ARG A 299 -32.23 10.06 -0.35
N ALA A 300 -30.95 9.77 -0.61
CA ALA A 300 -30.47 9.14 -1.83
C ALA A 300 -30.27 7.63 -1.67
N ARG A 301 -30.34 7.10 -0.44
CA ARG A 301 -30.26 5.66 -0.16
C ARG A 301 -31.45 4.88 -0.74
N ASP A 302 -31.22 3.63 -1.12
CA ASP A 302 -32.29 2.72 -1.56
C ASP A 302 -33.40 2.56 -0.51
N GLY A 303 -34.64 2.50 -1.00
CA GLY A 303 -35.82 2.20 -0.19
C GLY A 303 -36.14 3.23 0.89
N VAL A 304 -35.87 4.52 0.64
CA VAL A 304 -36.09 5.64 1.58
C VAL A 304 -37.42 5.50 2.35
N GLY A 305 -37.34 5.24 3.65
CA GLY A 305 -38.48 4.95 4.51
C GLY A 305 -38.09 4.47 5.92
N GLU A 306 -39.07 3.95 6.66
CA GLU A 306 -38.86 3.36 7.99
C GLU A 306 -37.89 2.17 7.92
N GLY A 307 -36.87 2.17 8.78
CA GLY A 307 -35.85 1.11 8.80
C GLY A 307 -34.67 1.27 7.81
N SER A 308 -34.79 2.11 6.78
CA SER A 308 -33.68 2.41 5.86
C SER A 308 -32.70 3.39 6.55
N SER A 309 -31.62 2.84 7.12
CA SER A 309 -30.59 3.59 7.82
C SER A 309 -29.72 4.40 6.84
N PRO A 310 -29.40 5.69 7.13
CA PRO A 310 -28.38 6.45 6.42
C PRO A 310 -26.97 5.85 6.54
N HIS A 311 -26.77 4.92 7.49
CA HIS A 311 -25.54 4.12 7.61
C HIS A 311 -25.55 2.94 6.61
N THR A 312 -25.35 3.23 5.32
CA THR A 312 -25.43 2.27 4.21
C THR A 312 -24.49 2.66 3.07
N TRP A 313 -24.16 1.73 2.17
CA TRP A 313 -23.46 2.04 0.93
C TRP A 313 -24.42 2.50 -0.18
N SER A 314 -25.72 2.21 -0.08
CA SER A 314 -26.66 2.34 -1.21
C SER A 314 -26.89 3.76 -1.74
N PHE A 315 -26.47 4.81 -1.02
CA PHE A 315 -26.55 6.18 -1.52
C PHE A 315 -25.31 6.60 -2.35
N VAL A 316 -24.30 5.73 -2.47
CA VAL A 316 -23.11 5.97 -3.27
C VAL A 316 -23.43 5.73 -4.75
N ASP A 317 -23.21 6.75 -5.57
CA ASP A 317 -23.15 6.57 -7.03
C ASP A 317 -21.87 5.80 -7.38
N ASN A 318 -22.02 4.49 -7.63
CA ASN A 318 -20.90 3.59 -7.89
C ASN A 318 -20.22 3.87 -9.23
N ALA A 319 -20.96 4.35 -10.23
CA ALA A 319 -20.38 4.69 -11.53
C ALA A 319 -19.48 5.92 -11.38
N ASP A 320 -19.97 6.97 -10.72
CA ASP A 320 -19.18 8.18 -10.40
C ASP A 320 -17.97 7.85 -9.52
N LEU A 321 -18.12 6.97 -8.53
CA LEU A 321 -17.00 6.57 -7.68
C LEU A 321 -15.88 5.87 -8.47
N VAL A 322 -16.24 4.94 -9.36
CA VAL A 322 -15.25 4.21 -10.18
C VAL A 322 -14.59 5.15 -11.18
N GLU A 323 -15.34 6.05 -11.81
CA GLU A 323 -14.80 7.09 -12.69
C GLU A 323 -13.85 8.03 -11.94
N TRP A 324 -14.22 8.43 -10.72
CA TRP A 324 -13.35 9.22 -9.86
C TRP A 324 -12.06 8.50 -9.56
N PHE A 325 -12.09 7.21 -9.18
CA PHE A 325 -10.90 6.40 -8.96
C PHE A 325 -9.99 6.36 -10.19
N LEU A 326 -10.54 6.10 -11.37
CA LEU A 326 -9.79 6.04 -12.62
C LEU A 326 -9.19 7.40 -13.03
N ALA A 327 -9.80 8.51 -12.61
CA ALA A 327 -9.28 9.86 -12.83
C ALA A 327 -8.15 10.25 -11.87
N GLN A 328 -7.89 9.47 -10.81
CA GLN A 328 -6.85 9.80 -9.86
C GLN A 328 -5.48 9.62 -10.50
N PRO A 329 -4.52 10.51 -10.19
CA PRO A 329 -3.17 10.30 -10.61
C PRO A 329 -2.76 8.94 -10.06
N VAL A 330 -2.38 8.03 -10.96
CA VAL A 330 -1.66 6.84 -10.55
C VAL A 330 -0.51 7.40 -9.74
N ALA A 331 -0.45 7.05 -8.46
CA ALA A 331 0.82 7.08 -7.79
C ALA A 331 1.67 6.14 -8.62
N THR A 332 2.35 6.68 -9.63
CA THR A 332 3.63 6.17 -10.06
C THR A 332 4.43 6.32 -8.79
N GLY A 333 4.27 5.35 -7.87
CA GLY A 333 5.18 5.11 -6.80
C GLY A 333 6.47 5.06 -7.56
N ASP A 334 7.22 6.15 -7.41
CA ASP A 334 8.39 6.45 -8.20
C ASP A 334 9.11 5.11 -8.26
N ALA A 335 9.43 4.58 -9.44
CA ALA A 335 10.21 3.35 -9.49
C ALA A 335 11.43 3.48 -8.54
N ASP A 336 11.84 4.73 -8.32
CA ASP A 336 12.78 5.27 -7.37
C ASP A 336 12.51 5.13 -5.84
N THR A 337 11.30 4.87 -5.34
CA THR A 337 11.09 4.64 -3.88
C THR A 337 11.04 3.17 -3.51
N ARG A 338 11.12 2.26 -4.49
CA ARG A 338 11.13 0.82 -4.25
C ARG A 338 12.44 0.40 -3.56
N PRO A 339 12.41 -0.51 -2.57
CA PRO A 339 13.62 -1.10 -2.03
C PRO A 339 14.39 -1.79 -3.14
N VAL A 340 15.69 -1.55 -3.20
CA VAL A 340 16.59 -2.28 -4.09
C VAL A 340 16.60 -3.73 -3.64
N THR A 341 16.34 -4.67 -4.56
CA THR A 341 16.19 -6.09 -4.19
C THR A 341 17.51 -6.70 -3.74
N ALA A 342 17.44 -7.84 -3.04
CA ALA A 342 18.61 -8.51 -2.50
C ALA A 342 19.60 -8.92 -3.60
N GLU A 343 19.10 -9.31 -4.78
CA GLU A 343 19.90 -9.71 -5.93
C GLU A 343 20.69 -8.51 -6.49
N VAL A 344 20.02 -7.35 -6.64
CA VAL A 344 20.66 -6.11 -7.09
C VAL A 344 21.71 -5.64 -6.08
N LYS A 345 21.40 -5.72 -4.78
CA LYS A 345 22.36 -5.40 -3.71
C LYS A 345 23.58 -6.32 -3.73
N ALA A 346 23.37 -7.62 -3.96
CA ALA A 346 24.46 -8.59 -4.06
C ALA A 346 25.36 -8.33 -5.27
N ALA A 347 24.79 -8.00 -6.43
CA ALA A 347 25.54 -7.61 -7.62
C ALA A 347 26.40 -6.37 -7.35
N CYS A 348 25.82 -5.35 -6.73
CA CYS A 348 26.51 -4.13 -6.33
C CYS A 348 27.64 -4.38 -5.31
N ALA A 349 27.45 -5.33 -4.38
CA ALA A 349 28.48 -5.73 -3.43
C ALA A 349 29.64 -6.46 -4.10
N ALA A 350 29.38 -7.27 -5.13
CA ALA A 350 30.42 -7.90 -5.92
C ALA A 350 31.25 -6.85 -6.68
N ILE A 351 30.60 -5.88 -7.31
CA ILE A 351 31.28 -4.77 -8.01
C ILE A 351 32.10 -3.93 -7.03
N ASP A 352 31.54 -3.52 -5.89
CA ASP A 352 32.27 -2.78 -4.84
C ASP A 352 33.55 -3.52 -4.41
N SER A 353 33.47 -4.83 -4.17
CA SER A 353 34.63 -5.65 -3.81
C SER A 353 35.68 -5.69 -4.91
N ILE A 354 35.27 -5.85 -6.17
CA ILE A 354 36.19 -5.84 -7.31
C ILE A 354 36.85 -4.47 -7.44
N VAL A 355 36.07 -3.38 -7.48
CA VAL A 355 36.55 -2.02 -7.68
C VAL A 355 37.54 -1.61 -6.59
N ARG A 356 37.26 -1.93 -5.32
CA ARG A 356 38.23 -1.70 -4.21
C ARG A 356 39.54 -2.46 -4.43
N GLY A 357 39.47 -3.72 -4.87
CA GLY A 357 40.66 -4.53 -5.16
C GLY A 357 41.38 -4.15 -6.46
N VAL A 358 40.72 -3.40 -7.34
CA VAL A 358 41.29 -2.93 -8.60
C VAL A 358 42.01 -1.60 -8.43
N THR A 359 41.35 -0.66 -7.77
CA THR A 359 41.81 0.74 -7.68
C THR A 359 42.58 1.04 -6.40
N GLY A 360 42.27 0.33 -5.30
CA GLY A 360 42.75 0.68 -3.96
C GLY A 360 42.16 1.99 -3.41
N TRP A 361 41.17 2.57 -4.09
CA TRP A 361 40.56 3.85 -3.70
C TRP A 361 39.40 3.66 -2.73
N ALA A 362 38.99 4.78 -2.12
CA ALA A 362 37.70 4.83 -1.42
C ALA A 362 36.58 4.65 -2.44
N VAL A 363 35.60 3.82 -2.10
CA VAL A 363 34.45 3.52 -2.95
C VAL A 363 33.19 3.88 -2.18
N ASP A 364 32.33 4.66 -2.81
CA ASP A 364 31.02 5.03 -2.32
C ASP A 364 29.98 4.09 -2.94
N ARG A 365 29.11 3.52 -2.10
CA ARG A 365 28.02 2.66 -2.54
C ARG A 365 26.70 3.14 -1.95
N PHE A 366 25.70 3.32 -2.78
CA PHE A 366 24.38 3.80 -2.35
C PHE A 366 23.24 3.19 -3.18
N ASP A 367 22.11 3.00 -2.53
CA ASP A 367 20.84 2.65 -3.18
C ASP A 367 20.25 3.92 -3.80
N GLY A 368 19.85 3.88 -5.08
CA GLY A 368 19.47 5.11 -5.80
C GLY A 368 19.08 4.89 -7.26
N LYS A 369 19.07 6.00 -8.01
CA LYS A 369 18.88 5.98 -9.46
C LYS A 369 20.17 5.56 -10.17
N VAL A 370 20.03 4.66 -11.13
CA VAL A 370 21.03 4.24 -12.12
C VAL A 370 20.52 4.65 -13.49
N PHE A 371 21.37 5.29 -14.30
CA PHE A 371 20.99 5.69 -15.66
C PHE A 371 21.25 4.54 -16.64
N ASP A 372 20.24 4.19 -17.43
CA ASP A 372 20.28 3.16 -18.46
C ASP A 372 20.37 3.84 -19.83
N ASP A 373 21.59 3.92 -20.38
CA ASP A 373 21.89 4.78 -21.54
C ASP A 373 21.15 4.38 -22.83
N PRO A 374 21.10 3.11 -23.26
CA PRO A 374 20.37 2.69 -24.45
C PRO A 374 18.88 3.03 -24.40
N THR A 375 18.26 2.94 -23.22
CA THR A 375 16.85 3.28 -23.03
C THR A 375 16.63 4.75 -22.63
N ARG A 376 17.72 5.50 -22.37
CA ARG A 376 17.73 6.87 -21.84
C ARG A 376 16.81 7.06 -20.63
N SER A 377 16.79 6.09 -19.73
CA SER A 377 15.87 6.08 -18.60
C SER A 377 16.59 5.90 -17.26
N TRP A 378 16.02 6.48 -16.19
CA TRP A 378 16.51 6.23 -14.84
C TRP A 378 15.82 5.00 -14.25
N ARG A 379 16.62 4.07 -13.73
CA ARG A 379 16.20 2.81 -13.13
C ARG A 379 16.55 2.83 -11.65
N ARG A 380 15.68 2.29 -10.80
CA ARG A 380 16.00 2.11 -9.37
C ARG A 380 16.92 0.92 -9.20
N GLY A 381 18.00 1.13 -8.48
CA GLY A 381 19.07 0.16 -8.34
C GLY A 381 20.05 0.54 -7.25
N CYS A 382 21.24 -0.04 -7.32
CA CYS A 382 22.36 0.35 -6.47
C CYS A 382 23.52 0.82 -7.36
N ARG A 383 24.28 1.82 -6.88
CA ARG A 383 25.40 2.42 -7.61
C ARG A 383 26.68 2.36 -6.77
N VAL A 384 27.80 2.14 -7.45
CA VAL A 384 29.16 2.02 -6.94
C VAL A 384 29.98 3.06 -7.69
N VAL A 385 30.50 4.06 -6.96
CA VAL A 385 31.28 5.15 -7.54
C VAL A 385 32.63 5.22 -6.84
N THR A 386 33.69 5.40 -7.63
CA THR A 386 35.00 5.73 -7.11
C THR A 386 35.74 6.64 -8.08
N SER A 387 36.66 7.44 -7.54
CA SER A 387 37.57 8.23 -8.37
C SER A 387 38.90 8.42 -7.67
N GLY A 388 39.95 8.54 -8.47
CA GLY A 388 41.30 8.78 -7.98
C GLY A 388 42.20 9.38 -9.07
N PRO A 389 43.46 9.68 -8.74
CA PRO A 389 44.37 10.36 -9.67
C PRO A 389 44.68 9.49 -10.88
N THR A 390 44.54 10.04 -12.09
CA THR A 390 44.88 9.33 -13.34
C THR A 390 46.35 8.92 -13.37
N ALA A 391 47.24 9.75 -12.81
CA ALA A 391 48.68 9.47 -12.70
C ALA A 391 49.02 8.26 -11.81
N ALA A 392 48.07 7.77 -10.99
CA ALA A 392 48.25 6.59 -10.17
C ALA A 392 47.93 5.28 -10.93
N LEU A 393 47.46 5.37 -12.17
CA LEU A 393 47.09 4.24 -13.00
C LEU A 393 48.21 3.88 -13.98
N ASP A 394 48.39 2.57 -14.16
CA ASP A 394 49.26 1.98 -15.16
C ASP A 394 48.39 1.52 -16.34
N GLU A 395 48.76 1.85 -17.58
CA GLU A 395 48.01 1.47 -18.80
C GLU A 395 47.84 -0.05 -18.93
N ALA A 396 48.76 -0.85 -18.37
CA ALA A 396 48.63 -2.32 -18.34
C ALA A 396 47.61 -2.82 -17.30
N ASN A 397 47.10 -1.93 -16.44
CA ASN A 397 46.22 -2.22 -15.30
C ASN A 397 45.00 -1.30 -15.27
N ASP A 398 44.42 -1.02 -16.43
CA ASP A 398 43.22 -0.19 -16.54
C ASP A 398 42.06 -0.73 -15.67
N PRO A 399 41.48 0.11 -14.78
CA PRO A 399 40.40 -0.32 -13.91
C PRO A 399 39.16 -0.85 -14.63
N ALA A 400 38.82 -0.27 -15.79
CA ALA A 400 37.66 -0.69 -16.57
C ALA A 400 37.82 -2.12 -17.10
N GLU A 401 38.95 -2.41 -17.74
CA GLU A 401 39.24 -3.75 -18.28
C GLU A 401 39.40 -4.81 -17.18
N ARG A 402 39.96 -4.44 -16.04
CA ARG A 402 40.03 -5.34 -14.88
C ARG A 402 38.65 -5.65 -14.30
N LEU A 403 37.77 -4.65 -14.19
CA LEU A 403 36.39 -4.86 -13.75
C LEU A 403 35.67 -5.79 -14.73
N ARG A 404 35.74 -5.50 -16.04
CA ARG A 404 35.18 -6.32 -17.13
C ARG A 404 35.65 -7.78 -17.04
N THR A 405 36.95 -8.01 -16.92
CA THR A 405 37.55 -9.35 -16.82
C THR A 405 37.10 -10.10 -15.57
N ARG A 406 37.00 -9.42 -14.41
CA ARG A 406 36.59 -10.05 -13.15
C ARG A 406 35.12 -10.41 -13.13
N LEU A 407 34.25 -9.58 -13.73
CA LEU A 407 32.83 -9.88 -13.88
C LEU A 407 32.61 -11.10 -14.78
N ALA A 408 33.32 -11.17 -15.91
CA ALA A 408 33.30 -12.34 -16.78
C ALA A 408 33.76 -13.62 -16.05
N ALA A 409 34.81 -13.53 -15.22
CA ALA A 409 35.31 -14.65 -14.42
C ALA A 409 34.31 -15.13 -13.33
N LEU A 410 33.38 -14.27 -12.91
CA LEU A 410 32.26 -14.62 -12.03
C LEU A 410 31.07 -15.23 -12.79
N GLY A 411 31.19 -15.45 -14.09
CA GLY A 411 30.15 -16.03 -14.94
C GLY A 411 29.09 -15.01 -15.40
N TRP A 412 29.35 -13.71 -15.27
CA TRP A 412 28.43 -12.68 -15.76
C TRP A 412 28.61 -12.56 -17.28
N THR A 413 27.50 -12.35 -17.99
CA THR A 413 27.49 -12.28 -19.45
C THR A 413 27.50 -10.82 -19.89
N GLU A 414 28.43 -10.44 -20.76
CA GLU A 414 28.47 -9.08 -21.29
C GLU A 414 27.29 -8.82 -22.26
N VAL A 415 26.69 -7.64 -22.17
CA VAL A 415 25.59 -7.17 -23.03
C VAL A 415 26.16 -6.14 -24.01
N LEU A 416 26.41 -6.58 -25.24
CA LEU A 416 27.16 -5.80 -26.23
C LEU A 416 26.47 -4.51 -26.67
N ASP A 417 25.15 -4.41 -26.53
CA ASP A 417 24.37 -3.20 -26.87
C ASP A 417 24.75 -1.97 -26.01
N TYR A 418 25.42 -2.20 -24.89
CA TYR A 418 25.90 -1.16 -23.97
C TYR A 418 27.37 -0.79 -24.19
N SER A 419 28.07 -1.50 -25.08
CA SER A 419 29.50 -1.27 -25.32
C SER A 419 29.71 0.02 -26.12
N ALA A 420 30.40 0.99 -25.52
CA ALA A 420 30.73 2.26 -26.14
C ALA A 420 32.11 2.73 -25.67
N ASP A 421 32.97 3.12 -26.62
CA ASP A 421 34.29 3.70 -26.33
C ASP A 421 34.33 5.15 -26.81
N GLY A 422 34.73 6.06 -25.91
CA GLY A 422 34.93 7.48 -26.16
C GLY A 422 36.36 7.92 -25.84
N PRO A 423 36.73 9.17 -26.17
CA PRO A 423 38.05 9.71 -25.83
C PRO A 423 38.34 9.62 -24.32
N GLY A 424 39.20 8.67 -23.94
CA GLY A 424 39.60 8.42 -22.56
C GLY A 424 38.54 7.74 -21.68
N THR A 425 37.43 7.24 -22.24
CA THR A 425 36.34 6.59 -21.47
C THR A 425 35.79 5.36 -22.18
N THR A 426 35.29 4.40 -21.41
CA THR A 426 34.56 3.23 -21.91
C THR A 426 33.29 3.03 -21.10
N ALA A 427 32.27 2.48 -21.73
CA ALA A 427 31.03 2.03 -21.10
C ALA A 427 30.68 0.62 -21.60
N TYR A 428 30.13 -0.19 -20.72
CA TYR A 428 29.71 -1.55 -21.00
C TYR A 428 28.66 -2.02 -19.98
N ALA A 429 28.02 -3.16 -20.23
CA ALA A 429 27.12 -3.77 -19.26
C ALA A 429 27.31 -5.28 -19.13
N PHE A 430 27.02 -5.80 -17.94
CA PHE A 430 27.01 -7.23 -17.65
C PHE A 430 25.69 -7.65 -17.03
N ARG A 431 25.25 -8.84 -17.39
CA ARG A 431 24.04 -9.48 -16.87
C ARG A 431 24.38 -10.68 -16.01
N THR A 432 23.67 -10.80 -14.88
CA THR A 432 23.68 -11.98 -14.00
C THR A 432 22.24 -12.27 -13.53
N GLY A 433 21.67 -13.38 -14.02
CA GLY A 433 20.24 -13.65 -13.83
C GLY A 433 19.36 -12.53 -14.39
N GLN A 434 18.53 -11.93 -13.53
CA GLN A 434 17.65 -10.80 -13.87
C GLN A 434 18.25 -9.43 -13.53
N VAL A 435 19.53 -9.37 -13.16
CA VAL A 435 20.21 -8.11 -12.83
C VAL A 435 21.08 -7.70 -14.00
N LEU A 436 20.88 -6.47 -14.46
CA LEU A 436 21.74 -5.79 -15.42
C LEU A 436 22.57 -4.75 -14.68
N CYS A 437 23.88 -4.76 -14.89
CA CYS A 437 24.81 -3.81 -14.31
C CYS A 437 25.52 -3.06 -15.44
N VAL A 438 25.28 -1.77 -15.52
CA VAL A 438 25.97 -0.85 -16.44
C VAL A 438 27.19 -0.26 -15.73
N ALA A 439 28.29 -0.10 -16.44
CA ALA A 439 29.49 0.52 -15.92
C ALA A 439 30.06 1.49 -16.96
N SER A 440 30.53 2.63 -16.49
CA SER A 440 31.35 3.57 -17.24
C SER A 440 32.63 3.84 -16.46
N ALA A 441 33.76 3.86 -17.13
CA ALA A 441 35.04 4.11 -16.50
C ALA A 441 35.99 4.84 -17.45
N GLY A 442 36.83 5.72 -16.89
CA GLY A 442 37.82 6.45 -17.66
C GLY A 442 38.22 7.79 -17.08
N ALA A 443 39.16 8.43 -17.76
CA ALA A 443 39.54 9.83 -17.57
C ALA A 443 39.24 10.57 -18.88
N PRO A 444 38.14 11.34 -18.95
CA PRO A 444 37.75 12.03 -20.17
C PRO A 444 38.90 12.85 -20.74
N SER A 445 39.10 12.77 -22.05
CA SER A 445 40.08 13.59 -22.75
C SER A 445 39.42 14.49 -23.79
N TYR A 446 39.93 15.70 -23.95
CA TYR A 446 39.45 16.67 -24.91
C TYR A 446 40.62 17.42 -25.57
N LEU A 447 40.36 17.97 -26.75
CA LEU A 447 41.30 18.85 -27.45
C LEU A 447 41.12 20.27 -26.91
N ALA A 448 42.20 20.85 -26.37
CA ALA A 448 42.25 22.25 -26.00
C ALA A 448 42.35 23.16 -27.24
N ASP A 449 42.14 24.46 -27.04
CA ASP A 449 42.15 25.47 -28.12
C ASP A 449 43.50 25.59 -28.85
N ASP A 450 44.58 25.12 -28.22
CA ASP A 450 45.94 25.05 -28.78
C ASP A 450 46.24 23.72 -29.51
N GLY A 451 45.26 22.80 -29.54
CA GLY A 451 45.38 21.49 -30.16
C GLY A 451 46.01 20.41 -29.29
N GLU A 452 46.35 20.70 -28.03
CA GLU A 452 46.84 19.69 -27.09
C GLU A 452 45.70 18.82 -26.55
N ILE A 453 45.97 17.52 -26.35
CA ILE A 453 45.02 16.61 -25.71
C ILE A 453 45.18 16.76 -24.19
N VAL A 454 44.14 17.28 -23.55
CA VAL A 454 44.05 17.37 -22.10
C VAL A 454 43.29 16.16 -21.58
N VAL A 455 43.91 15.39 -20.70
CA VAL A 455 43.29 14.27 -19.99
C VAL A 455 42.88 14.74 -18.60
N ALA A 456 41.69 14.34 -18.14
CA ALA A 456 41.24 14.64 -16.80
C ALA A 456 42.25 14.13 -15.74
N GLU A 457 42.50 14.96 -14.72
CA GLU A 457 43.40 14.61 -13.61
C GLU A 457 42.88 13.44 -12.76
N ARG A 458 41.58 13.15 -12.87
CA ARG A 458 40.91 12.07 -12.17
C ARG A 458 40.37 11.05 -13.16
N TYR A 459 40.56 9.79 -12.81
CA TYR A 459 39.89 8.66 -13.43
C TYR A 459 38.71 8.27 -12.55
N GLU A 460 37.56 8.05 -13.17
CA GLU A 460 36.32 7.71 -12.49
C GLU A 460 35.85 6.32 -12.91
N VAL A 461 35.27 5.58 -11.96
CA VAL A 461 34.51 4.37 -12.23
C VAL A 461 33.13 4.59 -11.62
N ASP A 462 32.11 4.42 -12.44
CA ASP A 462 30.71 4.50 -12.07
C ASP A 462 29.98 3.28 -12.60
N ALA A 463 29.51 2.44 -11.69
CA ALA A 463 28.78 1.23 -12.02
C ALA A 463 27.45 1.17 -11.27
N GLY A 464 26.37 0.90 -11.98
CA GLY A 464 25.04 0.78 -11.42
C GLY A 464 24.34 -0.50 -11.84
N CYS A 465 23.70 -1.17 -10.88
CA CYS A 465 22.94 -2.40 -11.10
C CYS A 465 21.45 -2.16 -10.85
N PHE A 466 20.59 -2.74 -11.68
CA PHE A 466 19.13 -2.70 -11.52
C PHE A 466 18.48 -3.98 -12.03
N LEU A 467 17.22 -4.21 -11.64
CA LEU A 467 16.44 -5.33 -12.16
C LEU A 467 16.02 -5.07 -13.62
N ASP A 468 16.27 -6.06 -14.45
CA ASP A 468 15.88 -6.10 -15.84
C ASP A 468 15.44 -7.54 -16.22
N PRO A 469 14.13 -7.84 -16.12
CA PRO A 469 13.61 -9.20 -16.33
C PRO A 469 13.53 -9.61 -17.80
N THR A 470 13.79 -8.70 -18.74
CA THR A 470 13.87 -8.98 -20.17
C THR A 470 15.31 -9.32 -20.54
N PRO A 471 15.60 -10.43 -21.24
CA PRO A 471 16.94 -10.73 -21.75
C PRO A 471 17.44 -9.66 -22.71
#